data_AF-A0A1V5B8V5-F1
#
_entry.id   AF-A0A1V5B8V5-F1
#
_cell.length_a   1.000
_cell.length_b   1.000
_cell.length_c   1.000
_cell.angle_alpha   90.00
_cell.angle_beta   90.00
_cell.angle_gamma   90.00
#
_symmetry.space_group_name_H-M   'P 1'
#
loop_
_entity.id
_entity.type
_entity.pdbx_description
1 polymer ?
#
loop_
_entity_poly.entity_id
_entity_poly.type
_entity_poly.pdbx_seq_one_letter_code
_entity_poly.pdbx_strand_id
1 'polypeptide(L)'
;MQKARIRLSGTNPLMLDDICGQVKGIAQRTGVHMAGPIPLPTKKMVVPCRKSPDGEGTATWDHWEMRVHKRLIDLDADERALRQLMRIQVPKNVNIEIVLES
;
A
#
# COMPACT_ATOMS: atom_id res chain seq x y z
N MET A 1 11.03 -22.71 -5.47
CA MET A 1 11.09 -21.85 -4.26
C MET A 1 9.76 -21.13 -4.18
N GLN A 2 9.06 -21.27 -3.05
CA GLN A 2 7.81 -20.55 -2.84
C GLN A 2 8.12 -19.05 -2.76
N LYS A 3 7.23 -18.21 -3.31
CA LYS A 3 7.38 -16.75 -3.29
C LYS A 3 6.24 -16.15 -2.48
N ALA A 4 6.59 -15.30 -1.53
CA ALA A 4 5.64 -14.49 -0.78
C ALA A 4 5.47 -13.14 -1.50
N ARG A 5 4.26 -12.87 -1.96
CA ARG A 5 3.88 -11.60 -2.58
C ARG A 5 3.16 -10.73 -1.55
N ILE A 6 3.78 -9.61 -1.20
CA ILE A 6 3.28 -8.66 -0.23
C ILE A 6 2.70 -7.47 -0.99
N ARG A 7 1.40 -7.23 -0.82
CA ARG A 7 0.68 -6.07 -1.35
C ARG A 7 0.46 -5.08 -0.22
N LEU A 8 0.97 -3.87 -0.38
CA LEU A 8 0.68 -2.76 0.52
C LEU A 8 -0.24 -1.75 -0.17
N SER A 9 -1.24 -1.28 0.54
CA SER A 9 -2.16 -0.25 0.06
C SER A 9 -2.45 0.78 1.15
N GLY A 10 -2.59 2.04 0.77
CA GLY A 10 -2.78 3.11 1.75
C GLY A 10 -3.04 4.46 1.08
N THR A 11 -3.54 5.41 1.87
CA THR A 11 -3.88 6.76 1.40
C THR A 11 -2.70 7.73 1.49
N ASN A 12 -1.79 7.54 2.45
CA ASN A 12 -0.60 8.37 2.61
C ASN A 12 0.64 7.68 1.99
N PRO A 13 1.28 8.27 0.96
CA PRO A 13 2.44 7.68 0.31
C PRO A 13 3.67 7.63 1.23
N LEU A 14 3.88 8.64 2.10
CA LEU A 14 5.06 8.72 2.97
C LEU A 14 5.11 7.55 3.95
N MET A 15 3.98 7.26 4.62
CA MET A 15 3.88 6.13 5.55
C MET A 15 4.06 4.78 4.84
N LEU A 16 3.61 4.67 3.59
CA LEU A 16 3.77 3.47 2.77
C LEU A 16 5.25 3.22 2.44
N ASP A 17 5.96 4.28 2.05
CA ASP A 17 7.37 4.22 1.70
C ASP A 17 8.24 3.92 2.95
N ASP A 18 7.87 4.46 4.13
CA ASP A 18 8.51 4.12 5.42
C ASP A 18 8.40 2.63 5.74
N ILE A 19 7.20 2.05 5.58
CA ILE A 19 6.98 0.60 5.80
C ILE A 19 7.76 -0.22 4.78
N CYS A 20 7.79 0.19 3.51
CA CYS A 20 8.62 -0.46 2.50
C CYS A 20 10.11 -0.44 2.88
N GLY A 21 10.58 0.66 3.48
CA GLY A 21 11.94 0.77 4.02
C GLY A 21 12.21 -0.22 5.16
N GLN A 22 11.26 -0.38 6.08
CA GLN A 22 11.36 -1.35 7.17
C GLN A 22 11.39 -2.80 6.65
N VAL A 23 10.52 -3.13 5.70
CA VAL A 23 10.49 -4.45 5.05
C VAL A 23 11.83 -4.76 4.36
N LYS A 24 12.38 -3.79 3.63
CA LYS A 24 13.70 -3.91 3.00
C LYS A 24 14.81 -4.14 4.03
N GLY A 25 14.78 -3.43 5.16
CA GLY A 25 15.74 -3.61 6.25
C GLY A 25 15.62 -4.95 6.97
N ILE A 26 14.44 -5.57 6.99
CA ILE A 26 14.26 -6.95 7.49
C ILE A 26 14.83 -7.95 6.49
N ALA A 27 14.49 -7.83 5.21
CA ALA A 27 14.96 -8.72 4.15
C ALA A 27 16.51 -8.75 4.08
N GLN A 28 17.16 -7.59 4.22
CA GLN A 28 18.62 -7.50 4.24
C GLN A 28 19.24 -8.16 5.48
N ARG A 29 18.58 -8.08 6.64
CA ARG A 29 19.06 -8.73 7.89
C ARG A 29 18.89 -10.25 7.87
N THR A 30 17.84 -10.75 7.22
CA THR A 30 17.60 -12.19 7.08
C THR A 30 18.36 -12.81 5.91
N GLY A 31 18.89 -12.00 4.99
CA GLY A 31 19.62 -12.47 3.80
C GLY A 31 18.71 -13.06 2.73
N VAL A 32 17.43 -12.70 2.75
CA VAL A 32 16.42 -13.22 1.80
C VAL A 32 16.40 -12.36 0.55
N HIS A 33 16.28 -12.99 -0.61
CA HIS A 33 16.15 -12.26 -1.87
C HIS A 33 14.80 -11.55 -1.93
N MET A 34 14.84 -10.25 -2.22
CA MET A 34 13.66 -9.39 -2.31
C MET A 34 13.70 -8.67 -3.65
N ALA A 35 12.64 -8.84 -4.45
CA ALA A 35 12.35 -7.95 -5.54
C ALA A 35 11.80 -6.65 -4.95
N GLY A 36 12.44 -5.53 -5.30
CA GLY A 36 12.23 -4.21 -4.70
C GLY A 36 10.76 -3.78 -4.58
N PRO A 37 10.44 -2.75 -3.78
CA PRO A 37 9.08 -2.22 -3.71
C PRO A 37 8.68 -1.63 -5.07
N ILE A 38 7.88 -2.38 -5.83
CA ILE A 38 7.36 -1.99 -7.13
C ILE A 38 6.18 -1.04 -6.88
N PRO A 39 6.27 0.23 -7.29
CA PRO A 39 5.15 1.16 -7.19
C PRO A 39 4.12 0.81 -8.25
N LEU A 40 2.94 0.39 -7.80
CA LEU A 40 1.81 0.19 -8.70
C LEU A 40 1.10 1.54 -8.93
N PRO A 41 0.39 1.70 -10.06
CA PRO A 41 -0.37 2.91 -10.35
C PRO A 41 -1.31 3.29 -9.20
N THR A 42 -1.30 4.57 -8.84
CA THR A 42 -2.19 5.10 -7.80
C THR A 42 -3.61 5.10 -8.34
N LYS A 43 -4.53 4.45 -7.63
CA LYS A 43 -5.94 4.46 -8.00
C LYS A 43 -6.54 5.80 -7.54
N LYS A 44 -6.96 6.60 -8.52
CA LYS A 44 -7.65 7.87 -8.30
C LYS A 44 -9.15 7.65 -8.37
N MET A 45 -9.85 7.90 -7.26
CA MET A 45 -11.31 7.92 -7.19
C MET A 45 -11.76 9.37 -7.19
N VAL A 46 -12.50 9.78 -8.21
CA VAL A 46 -13.04 11.14 -8.34
C VAL A 46 -14.54 11.10 -8.09
N VAL A 47 -15.01 11.92 -7.16
CA VAL A 47 -16.44 12.06 -6.84
C VAL A 47 -16.82 13.53 -7.02
N PRO A 48 -17.39 13.91 -8.19
CA PRO A 48 -17.91 15.24 -8.37
C PRO A 48 -19.25 15.39 -7.62
N CYS A 49 -19.34 16.38 -6.74
CA CYS A 49 -20.54 16.69 -5.97
C CYS A 49 -21.01 18.11 -6.28
N ARG A 50 -22.33 18.31 -6.40
CA ARG A 50 -22.88 19.66 -6.49
C ARG A 50 -22.72 20.36 -5.13
N LYS A 51 -22.31 21.62 -5.13
CA LYS A 51 -22.16 22.42 -3.90
C LYS A 51 -23.52 22.73 -3.26
N SER A 52 -24.48 23.15 -4.09
CA SER A 52 -25.80 23.55 -3.62
C SER A 52 -26.65 22.32 -3.23
N PRO A 53 -27.29 22.31 -2.06
CA PRO A 53 -28.17 21.23 -1.62
C PRO A 53 -29.59 21.32 -2.21
N ASP A 54 -30.08 22.54 -2.46
CA ASP A 54 -31.41 22.88 -2.99
C ASP A 54 -31.45 22.92 -4.53
N GLY A 55 -30.29 23.18 -5.14
CA GLY A 55 -30.13 23.19 -6.59
C GLY A 55 -30.47 24.52 -7.26
N GLU A 56 -30.69 25.58 -6.49
CA GLU A 56 -30.87 26.94 -6.99
C GLU A 56 -29.52 27.67 -7.19
N GLY A 57 -29.55 28.73 -8.00
CA GLY A 57 -28.37 29.54 -8.32
C GLY A 57 -27.42 28.91 -9.36
N THR A 58 -26.19 29.41 -9.42
CA THR A 58 -25.19 28.96 -10.42
C THR A 58 -24.71 27.55 -10.10
N ALA A 59 -24.73 26.66 -11.10
CA ALA A 59 -24.26 25.29 -10.96
C ALA A 59 -22.74 25.26 -10.68
N THR A 60 -22.38 25.05 -9.42
CA THR A 60 -21.00 24.91 -8.97
C THR A 60 -20.75 23.49 -8.44
N TRP A 61 -19.57 22.96 -8.75
CA TRP A 61 -19.22 21.55 -8.49
C TRP A 61 -17.92 21.46 -7.69
N ASP A 62 -17.93 20.66 -6.64
CA ASP A 62 -16.72 20.22 -5.95
C ASP A 62 -16.21 18.93 -6.57
N HIS A 63 -14.90 18.88 -6.81
CA HIS A 63 -14.22 17.70 -7.34
C HIS A 63 -13.43 17.06 -6.21
N TRP A 64 -14.07 16.16 -5.48
CA TRP A 64 -13.41 15.41 -4.43
C TRP A 64 -12.57 14.29 -5.04
N GLU A 65 -11.35 14.12 -4.53
CA GLU A 65 -10.44 13.06 -4.95
C GLU A 65 -9.95 12.26 -3.75
N MET A 66 -10.04 10.94 -3.86
CA MET A 66 -9.34 10.01 -2.98
C MET A 66 -8.28 9.25 -3.77
N ARG A 67 -7.03 9.28 -3.27
CA ARG A 67 -5.89 8.56 -3.84
C ARG A 67 -5.56 7.35 -2.98
N VAL A 68 -5.47 6.18 -3.62
CA VAL A 68 -4.97 4.96 -2.99
C VAL A 68 -3.69 4.55 -3.68
N HIS A 69 -2.59 4.67 -2.94
CA HIS A 69 -1.27 4.26 -3.37
C HIS A 69 -1.08 2.77 -3.10
N LYS A 70 -0.43 2.09 -4.04
CA LYS A 70 -0.18 0.65 -3.99
C LYS A 70 1.29 0.36 -4.18
N ARG A 71 1.81 -0.59 -3.40
CA ARG A 71 3.17 -1.11 -3.51
C ARG A 71 3.11 -2.63 -3.54
N LEU A 72 3.99 -3.24 -4.31
CA LEU A 72 4.14 -4.69 -4.40
C LEU A 72 5.59 -5.04 -4.05
N ILE A 73 5.77 -6.00 -3.17
CA ILE A 73 7.09 -6.55 -2.81
C ILE A 73 6.99 -8.06 -2.98
N ASP A 74 7.88 -8.64 -3.79
CA ASP A 74 8.01 -10.09 -3.88
C ASP A 74 9.25 -10.52 -3.09
N LEU A 75 9.08 -11.48 -2.19
CA LEU A 75 10.10 -11.99 -1.29
C LEU A 75 10.16 -13.52 -1.41
N ASP A 76 11.34 -14.11 -1.41
CA ASP A 76 11.46 -15.57 -1.34
C ASP A 76 10.94 -16.08 0.00
N ALA A 77 10.11 -17.12 0.00
CA ALA A 77 9.45 -17.59 1.20
C ALA A 77 10.45 -18.26 2.16
N ASP A 78 10.88 -17.49 3.16
CA ASP A 78 11.56 -17.99 4.36
C ASP A 78 10.65 -17.77 5.58
N GLU A 79 10.45 -18.83 6.36
CA GLU A 79 9.56 -18.81 7.52
C GLU A 79 10.06 -17.82 8.60
N ARG A 80 11.39 -17.67 8.72
CA ARG A 80 11.99 -16.70 9.66
C ARG A 80 11.69 -15.26 9.24
N ALA A 81 11.79 -14.94 7.95
CA ALA A 81 11.48 -13.61 7.43
C ALA A 81 9.99 -13.27 7.59
N LEU A 82 9.09 -14.22 7.30
CA LEU A 82 7.64 -14.03 7.46
C LEU A 82 7.25 -13.73 8.91
N ARG A 83 7.82 -14.45 9.88
CA ARG A 83 7.57 -14.17 11.30
C ARG A 83 8.06 -12.79 11.74
N GLN A 84 9.18 -12.30 11.18
CA GLN A 84 9.67 -10.96 11.48
C GLN A 84 8.81 -9.87 10.84
N LEU A 85 8.31 -10.09 9.62
CA LEU A 85 7.41 -9.18 8.92
C LEU A 85 6.09 -8.96 9.69
N MET A 86 5.52 -10.02 10.25
CA MET A 86 4.29 -9.93 11.05
C MET A 86 4.45 -9.09 12.34
N ARG A 87 5.69 -8.81 12.78
CA ARG A 87 5.96 -7.99 13.99
C ARG A 87 6.06 -6.50 13.70
N ILE A 88 6.03 -6.09 12.44
CA ILE A 88 6.03 -4.66 12.07
C ILE A 88 4.75 -4.02 12.62
N GLN A 89 4.88 -2.84 13.24
CA GLN A 89 3.74 -2.05 13.64
C GLN A 89 3.13 -1.37 12.42
N VAL A 90 1.94 -1.84 12.02
CA VAL A 90 1.22 -1.29 10.87
C VAL A 90 0.29 -0.16 11.35
N PRO A 91 0.43 1.08 10.86
CA PRO A 91 -0.53 2.13 11.14
C PRO A 91 -1.91 1.79 10.56
N LYS A 92 -2.99 2.22 11.21
CA LYS A 92 -4.39 1.92 10.82
C LYS A 92 -4.74 2.32 9.37
N ASN A 93 -3.99 3.24 8.77
CA ASN A 93 -4.24 3.79 7.43
C ASN A 93 -3.55 2.99 6.31
N VAL A 94 -2.83 1.92 6.66
CA VAL A 94 -2.12 1.05 5.70
C VAL A 94 -2.67 -0.36 5.83
N ASN A 95 -3.09 -0.93 4.71
CA ASN A 95 -3.52 -2.31 4.58
C ASN A 95 -2.41 -3.14 3.95
N ILE A 96 -2.08 -4.27 4.57
CA ILE A 96 -1.05 -5.21 4.13
C ILE A 96 -1.71 -6.57 3.87
N GLU A 97 -1.55 -7.07 2.66
CA GLU A 97 -1.97 -8.40 2.24
C GLU A 97 -0.74 -9.23 1.88
N ILE A 98 -0.67 -10.46 2.38
CA ILE A 98 0.42 -11.39 2.06
C ILE A 98 -0.21 -12.60 1.36
N VAL A 99 0.29 -12.91 0.17
CA VAL A 99 -0.13 -14.07 -0.62
C VAL A 99 1.07 -14.97 -0.84
N LEU A 100 0.94 -16.24 -0.47
CA LEU A 100 1.94 -17.27 -0.74
C LEU A 100 1.64 -17.87 -2.11
N GLU A 101 2.52 -17.65 -3.09
CA GLU A 101 2.49 -18.33 -4.39
C GLU A 101 3.44 -19.53 -4.31
N SER A 102 2.90 -20.73 -4.60
CA SER A 102 3.64 -22.01 -4.57
C SER A 102 4.31 -22.32 -5.88
#